data_AF-A0A535E2N0-F1
#
_entry.id   AF-A0A535E2N0-F1
#
_cell.length_a   1.000
_cell.length_b   1.000
_cell.length_c   1.000
_cell.angle_alpha   90.00
_cell.angle_beta   90.00
_cell.angle_gamma   90.00
#
_symmetry.space_group_name_H-M   'P 1'
#
loop_
_entity.id
_entity.type
_entity.pdbx_description
1 polymer ?
#
loop_
_entity_poly.entity_id
_entity_poly.type
_entity_poly.pdbx_seq_one_letter_code
_entity_poly.pdbx_strand_id
1 'polypeptide(L)' 'GRVLQFTGGVPRNTYHDFLANDDHAIAWGTRTGEANGKKLSVRFVHIQRIRDGKIVESWMFTDDQYNVDDFYS' A
#
# COMPACT_ATOMS: atom_id res chain seq x y z
N GLY A 1 4.23 3.60 -23.62
CA GLY A 1 4.00 3.89 -22.19
C GLY A 1 5.33 3.91 -21.50
N ARG A 2 5.75 5.06 -20.98
CA ARG A 2 7.07 5.23 -20.35
C ARG A 2 6.98 4.72 -18.91
N VAL A 3 7.59 3.57 -18.64
CA VAL A 3 7.78 3.08 -17.27
C VAL A 3 8.88 3.94 -16.65
N LEU A 4 8.48 4.80 -15.71
CA LEU A 4 9.44 5.53 -14.87
C LEU A 4 10.12 4.51 -13.95
N GLN A 5 11.42 4.32 -14.16
CA GLN A 5 12.25 3.50 -13.29
C GLN A 5 12.61 4.34 -12.06
N PHE A 6 11.92 4.10 -10.95
CA PHE A 6 12.29 4.67 -9.65
C PHE A 6 13.61 4.06 -9.19
N THR A 7 14.66 4.87 -9.12
CA THR A 7 15.99 4.48 -8.62
C THR A 7 16.10 4.51 -7.09
N GLY A 8 15.03 4.89 -6.38
CA GLY A 8 14.88 4.68 -4.93
C GLY A 8 14.10 3.40 -4.70
N GLY A 9 14.62 2.49 -3.87
CA GLY A 9 14.06 1.14 -3.67
C GLY A 9 12.55 1.14 -3.42
N VAL A 10 11.87 0.11 -3.93
CA VAL A 10 10.43 -0.07 -3.72
C VAL A 10 10.17 -0.16 -2.22
N PRO A 11 9.29 0.71 -1.64
CA PRO A 11 8.98 0.64 -0.22
C PRO A 11 8.43 -0.73 0.16
N ARG A 12 8.88 -1.25 1.31
CA ARG A 12 8.55 -2.58 1.81
C ARG A 12 7.26 -2.54 2.63
N ASN A 13 6.31 -3.39 2.27
CA ASN A 13 5.13 -3.68 3.10
C ASN A 13 5.43 -4.86 4.03
N THR A 14 5.21 -4.66 5.32
CA THR A 14 5.18 -5.73 6.33
C THR A 14 3.73 -5.93 6.74
N TYR A 15 3.13 -7.04 6.31
CA TYR A 15 1.76 -7.38 6.70
C TYR A 15 1.75 -7.92 8.13
N HIS A 16 0.80 -7.46 8.92
CA HIS A 16 0.59 -7.92 10.30
C HIS A 16 -0.46 -9.02 10.36
N ASP A 17 -1.56 -8.87 9.61
CA ASP A 17 -2.67 -9.82 9.59
C ASP A 17 -3.58 -9.61 8.37
N PHE A 18 -4.50 -10.56 8.16
CA PHE A 18 -5.47 -10.60 7.06
C PHE A 18 -6.83 -11.11 7.54
N LEU A 19 -7.90 -10.50 7.06
CA LEU A 19 -9.27 -10.97 7.22
C LEU A 19 -9.91 -11.10 5.84
N ALA A 20 -10.52 -12.26 5.56
CA ALA A 20 -11.15 -12.49 4.26
C ALA A 20 -12.47 -13.25 4.40
N ASN A 21 -13.42 -12.90 3.53
CA ASN A 21 -14.63 -13.65 3.23
C ASN A 21 -14.84 -13.66 1.70
N ASP A 22 -15.98 -14.17 1.26
CA ASP A 22 -16.29 -14.30 -0.18
C ASP A 22 -16.36 -12.96 -0.92
N ASP A 23 -16.67 -11.87 -0.22
CA ASP A 23 -16.91 -10.55 -0.79
C ASP A 23 -15.76 -9.57 -0.55
N HIS A 24 -14.92 -9.77 0.47
CA HIS A 24 -13.89 -8.82 0.87
C HIS A 24 -12.63 -9.52 1.38
N ALA A 25 -11.48 -8.95 1.02
CA ALA A 25 -10.20 -9.22 1.67
C ALA A 25 -9.63 -7.92 2.24
N ILE A 26 -9.19 -7.97 3.50
CA ILE A 26 -8.61 -6.85 4.22
C ILE A 26 -7.25 -7.30 4.74
N ALA A 27 -6.21 -6.54 4.42
CA ALA A 27 -4.87 -6.74 4.93
C ALA A 27 -4.38 -5.45 5.58
N TRP A 28 -3.62 -5.52 6.65
CA TRP A 28 -2.99 -4.32 7.22
C TRP A 28 -1.59 -4.59 7.71
N GLY A 29 -0.84 -3.52 7.91
CA GLY A 29 0.55 -3.63 8.28
C GLY A 29 1.27 -2.29 8.31
N THR A 30 2.59 -2.36 8.21
CA THR A 30 3.47 -1.19 8.17
C THR A 30 4.19 -1.13 6.82
N ARG A 31 4.27 0.05 6.23
CA ARG A 31 5.01 0.34 5.00
C ARG A 31 6.20 1.23 5.33
N THR A 32 7.40 0.79 4.96
CA THR A 32 8.63 1.57 5.17
C THR A 32 9.43 1.74 3.88
N GLY A 33 10.17 2.84 3.76
CA GLY A 33 11.01 3.10 2.59
C GLY A 33 11.93 4.29 2.77
N GLU A 34 13.01 4.34 2.01
CA GLU A 34 13.94 5.47 1.95
C GLU A 34 14.26 5.78 0.48
N ALA A 35 14.05 7.02 0.06
CA ALA A 35 14.32 7.47 -1.31
C ALA A 35 14.61 8.97 -1.33
N ASN A 36 15.64 9.41 -2.07
CA ASN A 36 15.99 10.84 -2.23
C ASN A 36 16.10 11.62 -0.91
N GLY A 37 16.60 10.99 0.16
CA GLY A 37 16.70 11.58 1.50
C GLY A 37 15.38 11.65 2.29
N LYS A 38 14.25 11.25 1.68
CA LYS A 38 12.94 11.14 2.32
C LYS A 38 12.77 9.75 2.94
N LYS A 39 12.00 9.69 4.02
CA LYS A 39 11.67 8.44 4.74
C LYS A 39 10.16 8.24 4.77
N LEU A 40 9.73 7.02 4.51
CA LEU A 40 8.35 6.58 4.66
C LEU A 40 8.27 5.61 5.84
N SER A 41 7.32 5.82 6.73
CA SER A 41 6.94 4.88 7.78
C SER A 41 5.48 5.12 8.16
N VAL A 42 4.58 4.32 7.59
CA VAL A 42 3.13 4.47 7.79
C VAL A 42 2.49 3.13 8.07
N ARG A 43 1.41 3.11 8.85
CA ARG A 43 0.51 1.96 8.90
C ARG A 43 -0.44 2.05 7.72
N PHE A 44 -0.75 0.91 7.11
CA PHE A 44 -1.67 0.84 5.99
C PHE A 44 -2.75 -0.21 6.23
N VAL A 45 -3.90 0.00 5.60
CA VAL A 45 -4.94 -1.01 5.38
C VAL A 45 -5.22 -1.08 3.89
N HIS A 46 -5.20 -2.30 3.34
CA HIS A 46 -5.56 -2.60 1.96
C HIS A 46 -6.86 -3.39 1.97
N ILE A 47 -7.92 -2.78 1.42
CA ILE A 47 -9.25 -3.38 1.32
C ILE A 47 -9.48 -3.72 -0.15
N GLN A 48 -9.94 -4.93 -0.40
CA GLN A 48 -10.30 -5.41 -1.72
C GLN A 48 -11.73 -5.93 -1.67
N ARG A 49 -12.57 -5.51 -2.62
CA ARG A 49 -13.86 -6.16 -2.85
C ARG A 49 -13.70 -7.23 -3.92
N ILE A 50 -14.29 -8.39 -3.66
CA ILE A 50 -14.24 -9.59 -4.49
C ILE A 50 -15.64 -9.86 -5.05
N ARG A 51 -15.70 -10.26 -6.32
CA ARG A 51 -16.90 -10.77 -6.98
C ARG A 51 -16.50 -11.85 -7.97
N ASP A 52 -17.16 -12.99 -7.93
CA ASP A 52 -16.87 -14.16 -8.79
C ASP A 52 -15.39 -14.58 -8.73
N GLY A 53 -14.81 -14.54 -7.52
CA GLY A 53 -13.41 -14.87 -7.26
C GLY A 53 -12.39 -13.85 -7.80
N LYS A 54 -12.85 -12.67 -8.27
CA LYS A 54 -12.00 -11.62 -8.82
C LYS A 54 -12.08 -10.35 -7.98
N ILE A 55 -10.95 -9.67 -7.83
CA ILE A 55 -10.91 -8.33 -7.24
C ILE A 55 -11.59 -7.36 -8.21
N VAL A 56 -12.64 -6.69 -7.75
CA VAL A 56 -13.39 -5.70 -8.52
C VAL A 56 -13.14 -4.27 -8.05
N GLU A 57 -12.71 -4.09 -6.80
CA GLU A 57 -12.28 -2.82 -6.24
C GLU A 57 -11.10 -3.02 -5.29
N SER A 58 -10.22 -2.01 -5.19
CA SER A 58 -9.04 -2.04 -4.34
C SER A 58 -8.77 -0.64 -3.79
N TRP A 59 -8.75 -0.53 -2.46
CA TRP A 59 -8.54 0.73 -1.76
C TRP A 59 -7.39 0.58 -0.78
N MET A 60 -6.50 1.57 -0.75
CA MET A 60 -5.39 1.62 0.21
C MET A 60 -5.54 2.86 1.05
N PHE A 61 -5.52 2.68 2.37
CA PHE A 61 -5.56 3.75 3.36
C PHE A 61 -4.26 3.71 4.14
N THR A 62 -3.74 4.89 4.47
CA THR A 62 -2.60 5.04 5.37
C THR A 62 -2.98 5.96 6.52
N ASP A 63 -2.35 5.78 7.67
CA ASP A 63 -2.57 6.65 8.83
C ASP A 63 -1.96 8.05 8.67
N ASP A 64 -1.03 8.22 7.73
CA ASP A 64 -0.42 9.49 7.38
C ASP A 64 -0.29 9.63 5.85
N GLN A 65 -1.36 10.09 5.19
CA GLN A 65 -1.38 10.32 3.75
C GLN A 65 -0.44 11.45 3.32
N TYR A 66 -0.23 12.47 4.17
CA TYR A 66 0.69 13.57 3.84
C TYR A 66 2.15 13.10 3.76
N ASN A 67 2.58 12.19 4.63
CA ASN A 67 3.90 11.56 4.55
C ASN A 67 4.05 10.71 3.29
N VAL A 68 3.01 9.98 2.90
CA VAL A 68 2.99 9.26 1.62
C VAL A 68 3.15 10.21 0.45
N ASP A 69 2.37 11.31 0.41
CA ASP A 69 2.42 12.29 -0.66
C ASP A 69 3.79 13.00 -0.72
N ASP A 70 4.37 13.36 0.43
CA ASP A 70 5.72 13.93 0.50
C ASP A 70 6.76 12.94 -0.03
N PHE A 71 6.70 11.67 0.37
CA PHE A 71 7.64 10.63 -0.09
C PHE A 71 7.65 10.44 -1.61
N TYR A 72 6.48 10.60 -2.28
CA TYR A 72 6.34 10.43 -3.73
C TYR A 72 6.43 11.73 -4.55
N SER A 73 6.58 12.89 -3.91
CA SER A 73 6.79 14.17 -4.61
C SER A 73 8.18 14.34 -5.22
#